data_AF-A0A9P5BWC4-F1
#
_entry.id   AF-A0A9P5BWC4-F1
#
_cell.length_a   1.000
_cell.length_b   1.000
_cell.length_c   1.000
_cell.angle_alpha   90.00
_cell.angle_beta   90.00
_cell.angle_gamma   90.00
#
_symmetry.space_group_name_H-M   'P 1'
#
loop_
_entity.id
_entity.type
_entity.pdbx_description
1 polymer ?
#
loop_
_entity_poly.entity_id
_entity_poly.type
_entity_poly.pdbx_seq_one_letter_code
_entity_poly.pdbx_strand_id
1 'polypeptide(L)'
;MAWAKTSWACHGVPAAVEAELCQLSSAHMESKSITCGFLTDSLSQVAWHGDGTYFIEAQQGYFWNFDSSITYNAWVKLWPGRFAALSLTELSELVLAALDPHAPVAETFAFIKKQHGAQEAPWVVHFYQDTTHTAEALESTVPSQPIQDIRLQRVERDPEKPKFFRWAVSKWSGQPHPKDSWELNLEKGQKVKVWEHMGNNCRVPEDARNTYTQFQNDMRKLLVPGQLREFPPFREYMSDCTNAACQPLKEDTELGICAHDLQMLLEGSGQYCYDWLKEERNVWHPDKFARYCQPSHKEHLKSSAQEVFVLYGVLMDNCEE
;
A
#
# COMPACT_ATOMS: atom_id res chain seq x y z
N MET A 1 -16.43 -6.24 3.38
CA MET A 1 -17.75 -5.77 2.88
C MET A 1 -17.58 -5.26 1.46
N ALA A 2 -18.59 -5.41 0.61
CA ALA A 2 -18.61 -4.82 -0.74
C ALA A 2 -19.99 -4.21 -1.01
N TRP A 3 -20.04 -3.09 -1.73
CA TRP A 3 -21.29 -2.47 -2.15
C TRP A 3 -21.16 -1.80 -3.51
N ALA A 4 -22.27 -1.69 -4.22
CA ALA A 4 -22.37 -0.99 -5.49
C ALA A 4 -23.78 -0.42 -5.64
N LYS A 5 -23.89 0.91 -5.74
CA LYS A 5 -25.17 1.64 -5.79
C LYS A 5 -26.03 1.28 -4.56
N THR A 6 -27.08 0.48 -4.75
CA THR A 6 -28.01 0.04 -3.71
C THR A 6 -27.76 -1.40 -3.26
N SER A 7 -26.90 -2.17 -3.93
CA SER A 7 -26.62 -3.55 -3.54
C SER A 7 -25.41 -3.62 -2.61
N TRP A 8 -25.48 -4.49 -1.61
CA TRP A 8 -24.37 -4.75 -0.70
C TRP A 8 -24.27 -6.23 -0.33
N ALA A 9 -23.07 -6.63 0.08
CA ALA A 9 -22.79 -7.93 0.69
C ALA A 9 -21.71 -7.78 1.75
N CYS A 10 -21.86 -8.47 2.87
CA CYS A 10 -20.89 -8.50 3.95
C CYS A 10 -20.57 -9.94 4.38
N HIS A 11 -19.38 -10.10 4.94
CA HIS A 11 -18.87 -11.32 5.55
C HIS A 11 -17.92 -10.89 6.66
N GLY A 12 -18.09 -11.46 7.86
CA GLY A 12 -17.20 -11.20 9.00
C GLY A 12 -17.17 -9.74 9.46
N VAL A 13 -18.23 -8.96 9.21
CA VAL A 13 -18.37 -7.61 9.76
C VAL A 13 -18.98 -7.68 11.16
N PRO A 14 -18.79 -6.66 12.02
CA PRO A 14 -19.47 -6.62 13.31
C PRO A 14 -21.00 -6.67 13.17
N ALA A 15 -21.66 -7.37 14.09
CA ALA A 15 -23.11 -7.55 14.08
C ALA A 15 -23.88 -6.20 14.08
N ALA A 16 -23.33 -5.16 14.71
CA ALA A 16 -23.93 -3.83 14.70
C ALA A 16 -23.95 -3.20 13.30
N VAL A 17 -22.88 -3.39 12.51
CA VAL A 17 -22.80 -2.92 11.13
C VAL A 17 -23.79 -3.66 10.24
N GLU A 18 -23.86 -4.99 10.41
CA GLU A 18 -24.82 -5.82 9.68
C GLU A 18 -26.27 -5.45 9.99
N ALA A 19 -26.60 -5.26 11.28
CA ALA A 19 -27.93 -4.84 11.71
C ALA A 19 -28.35 -3.50 11.10
N GLU A 20 -27.43 -2.51 11.07
CA GLU A 20 -27.69 -1.20 10.45
C GLU A 20 -27.93 -1.34 8.94
N LEU A 21 -27.11 -2.12 8.24
CA LEU A 21 -27.30 -2.36 6.80
C LEU A 21 -28.61 -3.07 6.50
N CYS A 22 -29.01 -4.04 7.33
CA CYS A 22 -30.30 -4.71 7.23
C CYS A 22 -31.47 -3.74 7.47
N GLN A 23 -31.34 -2.80 8.42
CA GLN A 23 -32.34 -1.77 8.68
C GLN A 23 -32.47 -0.76 7.53
N LEU A 24 -31.36 -0.41 6.88
CA LEU A 24 -31.33 0.45 5.69
C LEU A 24 -31.78 -0.28 4.41
N SER A 25 -32.04 -1.59 4.49
CA SER A 25 -32.39 -2.42 3.34
C SER A 25 -33.89 -2.57 3.13
N SER A 26 -34.32 -2.39 1.89
CA SER A 26 -35.68 -2.76 1.45
C SER A 26 -35.91 -4.27 1.44
N ALA A 27 -34.84 -5.04 1.19
CA ALA A 27 -34.81 -6.50 1.27
C ALA A 27 -33.38 -6.95 1.57
N HIS A 28 -33.24 -8.02 2.36
CA HIS A 28 -31.96 -8.66 2.62
C HIS A 28 -32.14 -10.18 2.69
N MET A 29 -31.04 -10.89 2.51
CA MET A 29 -30.94 -12.34 2.62
C MET A 29 -29.73 -12.68 3.48
N GLU A 30 -29.97 -13.46 4.52
CA GLU A 30 -28.94 -13.99 5.40
C GLU A 30 -28.60 -15.43 4.96
N SER A 31 -27.32 -15.72 4.80
CA SER A 31 -26.81 -17.07 4.59
C SER A 31 -25.79 -17.41 5.68
N LYS A 32 -25.36 -18.68 5.75
CA LYS A 32 -24.43 -19.14 6.81
C LYS A 32 -23.13 -18.35 6.91
N SER A 33 -22.69 -17.75 5.81
CA SER A 33 -21.43 -17.02 5.75
C SER A 33 -21.57 -15.60 5.23
N ILE A 34 -22.58 -15.30 4.42
CA ILE A 34 -22.69 -14.00 3.74
C ILE A 34 -24.09 -13.44 3.97
N THR A 35 -24.16 -12.18 4.35
CA THR A 35 -25.41 -11.42 4.37
C THR A 35 -25.37 -10.41 3.23
N CYS A 36 -26.44 -10.33 2.45
CA CYS A 36 -26.53 -9.39 1.33
C CYS A 36 -27.92 -8.75 1.25
N GLY A 37 -28.01 -7.60 0.60
CA GLY A 37 -29.28 -6.90 0.51
C GLY A 37 -29.32 -5.78 -0.52
N PHE A 38 -30.49 -5.18 -0.62
CA PHE A 38 -30.81 -4.02 -1.45
C PHE A 38 -31.25 -2.87 -0.56
N LEU A 39 -30.40 -1.87 -0.44
CA LEU A 39 -30.66 -0.64 0.28
C LEU A 39 -31.82 0.13 -0.35
N THR A 40 -32.58 0.83 0.47
CA THR A 40 -33.57 1.80 0.00
C THR A 40 -32.93 2.96 -0.77
N ASP A 41 -31.68 3.30 -0.44
CA ASP A 41 -30.88 4.35 -1.08
C ASP A 41 -29.40 3.96 -1.21
N SER A 42 -28.56 4.78 -1.86
CA SER A 42 -27.14 4.46 -2.03
C SER A 42 -26.28 4.77 -0.80
N LEU A 43 -25.23 3.96 -0.60
CA LEU A 43 -24.15 4.21 0.37
C LEU A 43 -23.05 5.05 -0.27
N SER A 44 -22.62 6.09 0.45
CA SER A 44 -21.49 6.95 0.05
C SER A 44 -20.21 6.51 0.74
N GLN A 45 -20.28 6.18 2.03
CA GLN A 45 -19.12 5.78 2.84
C GLN A 45 -19.52 4.76 3.88
N VAL A 46 -18.68 3.73 4.07
CA VAL A 46 -18.79 2.80 5.19
C VAL A 46 -17.41 2.51 5.73
N ALA A 47 -17.23 2.70 7.02
CA ALA A 47 -16.01 2.39 7.77
C ALA A 47 -16.39 1.65 9.05
N TRP A 48 -15.58 0.67 9.45
CA TRP A 48 -15.83 -0.11 10.65
C TRP A 48 -14.53 -0.67 11.23
N HIS A 49 -14.58 -1.06 12.49
CA HIS A 49 -13.56 -1.84 13.19
C HIS A 49 -14.20 -3.11 13.78
N GLY A 50 -13.39 -4.15 14.03
CA GLY A 50 -13.86 -5.45 14.52
C GLY A 50 -14.53 -5.45 15.91
N ASP A 51 -14.39 -4.38 16.69
CA ASP A 51 -15.01 -4.20 18.02
C ASP A 51 -16.47 -3.71 17.96
N GLY A 52 -16.98 -3.38 16.77
CA GLY A 52 -18.32 -2.82 16.60
C GLY A 52 -18.37 -1.30 16.49
N THR A 53 -17.22 -0.63 16.48
CA THR A 53 -17.10 0.78 16.08
C THR A 53 -17.39 0.91 14.58
N TYR A 54 -18.29 1.81 14.16
CA TYR A 54 -18.61 2.05 12.75
C TYR A 54 -19.07 3.46 12.43
N PHE A 55 -18.99 3.80 11.15
CA PHE A 55 -19.58 4.97 10.51
C PHE A 55 -20.15 4.57 9.15
N ILE A 56 -21.40 4.95 8.89
CA ILE A 56 -22.13 4.71 7.65
C ILE A 56 -22.74 6.04 7.19
N GLU A 57 -22.39 6.47 5.98
CA GLU A 57 -23.05 7.56 5.26
C GLU A 57 -23.92 6.96 4.14
N ALA A 58 -25.21 7.20 4.24
CA ALA A 58 -26.21 6.88 3.23
C ALA A 58 -26.93 8.16 2.79
N GLN A 59 -27.64 8.10 1.66
CA GLN A 59 -28.45 9.24 1.22
C GLN A 59 -29.53 9.65 2.23
N GLN A 60 -30.00 8.71 3.07
CA GLN A 60 -31.01 8.95 4.11
C GLN A 60 -30.45 9.63 5.35
N GLY A 61 -29.13 9.64 5.53
CA GLY A 61 -28.48 10.20 6.70
C GLY A 61 -27.20 9.48 7.08
N TYR A 62 -26.79 9.72 8.33
CA TYR A 62 -25.52 9.27 8.89
C TYR A 62 -25.82 8.40 10.11
N PHE A 63 -25.12 7.28 10.21
CA PHE A 63 -25.27 6.30 11.29
C PHE A 63 -23.88 5.98 11.82
N TRP A 64 -23.68 6.07 13.14
CA TRP A 64 -22.39 5.78 13.73
C TRP A 64 -22.53 5.28 15.16
N ASN A 65 -21.57 4.45 15.55
CA ASN A 65 -21.39 3.98 16.92
C ASN A 65 -19.89 3.88 17.18
N PHE A 66 -19.39 4.48 18.26
CA PHE A 66 -17.96 4.45 18.60
C PHE A 66 -17.80 3.89 20.01
N ASP A 67 -17.42 2.61 20.09
CA ASP A 67 -17.25 1.93 21.38
C ASP A 67 -15.93 2.36 22.08
N SER A 68 -14.90 2.62 21.28
CA SER A 68 -13.64 3.18 21.77
C SER A 68 -13.83 4.62 22.27
N SER A 69 -13.51 4.83 23.56
CA SER A 69 -13.51 6.16 24.18
C SER A 69 -12.56 7.14 23.48
N ILE A 70 -11.45 6.67 22.91
CA ILE A 70 -10.50 7.53 22.19
C ILE A 70 -11.12 8.02 20.88
N THR A 71 -11.72 7.11 20.11
CA THR A 71 -12.42 7.44 18.86
C THR A 71 -13.60 8.37 19.11
N TYR A 72 -14.40 8.09 20.14
CA TYR A 72 -15.50 8.97 20.56
C TYR A 72 -14.99 10.36 20.97
N ASN A 73 -13.94 10.45 21.78
CA ASN A 73 -13.39 11.74 22.21
C ASN A 73 -12.81 12.53 21.04
N ALA A 74 -12.14 11.86 20.09
CA ALA A 74 -11.66 12.49 18.85
C ALA A 74 -12.81 13.00 17.98
N TRP A 75 -13.89 12.21 17.86
CA TRP A 75 -15.10 12.64 17.19
C TRP A 75 -15.70 13.88 17.85
N VAL A 76 -15.90 13.90 19.16
CA VAL A 76 -16.41 15.07 19.89
C VAL A 76 -15.51 16.30 19.72
N LYS A 77 -14.17 16.11 19.74
CA LYS A 77 -13.21 17.19 19.52
C LYS A 77 -13.33 17.82 18.13
N LEU A 78 -13.67 17.04 17.11
CA LEU A 78 -13.89 17.53 15.75
C LEU A 78 -15.14 18.46 15.65
N TRP A 79 -16.02 18.41 16.64
CA TRP A 79 -17.28 19.18 16.71
C TRP A 79 -17.37 20.02 17.99
N PRO A 80 -16.49 21.03 18.17
CA PRO A 80 -16.41 21.79 19.41
C PRO A 80 -17.73 22.54 19.72
N GLY A 81 -18.11 22.54 20.99
CA GLY A 81 -19.32 23.25 21.46
C GLY A 81 -20.65 22.53 21.20
N ARG A 82 -20.61 21.24 20.82
CA ARG A 82 -21.78 20.40 20.58
C ARG A 82 -21.68 19.12 21.40
N PHE A 83 -22.41 19.07 22.50
CA PHE A 83 -22.63 17.85 23.29
C PHE A 83 -23.93 17.12 22.91
N ALA A 84 -24.75 17.75 22.06
CA ALA A 84 -26.00 17.19 21.55
C ALA A 84 -25.78 16.52 20.19
N ALA A 85 -26.75 15.69 19.77
CA ALA A 85 -26.78 15.03 18.48
C ALA A 85 -26.48 16.03 17.33
N LEU A 86 -25.49 15.69 16.50
CA LEU A 86 -25.09 16.50 15.35
C LEU A 86 -26.24 16.57 14.34
N SER A 87 -26.46 17.76 13.77
CA SER A 87 -27.43 17.91 12.68
C SER A 87 -26.92 17.27 11.38
N LEU A 88 -27.84 16.91 10.47
CA LEU A 88 -27.47 16.40 9.14
C LEU A 88 -26.57 17.39 8.37
N THR A 89 -26.80 18.69 8.54
CA THR A 89 -25.97 19.74 7.93
C THR A 89 -24.54 19.71 8.48
N GLU A 90 -24.37 19.59 9.80
CA GLU A 90 -23.04 19.46 10.41
C GLU A 90 -22.33 18.19 9.95
N LEU A 91 -23.04 17.05 9.92
CA LEU A 91 -22.45 15.78 9.48
C LEU A 91 -22.06 15.79 8.00
N SER A 92 -22.79 16.54 7.17
CA SER A 92 -22.41 16.74 5.76
C SER A 92 -21.09 17.51 5.57
N GLU A 93 -20.55 18.10 6.64
CA GLU A 93 -19.21 18.69 6.63
C GLU A 93 -18.11 17.62 6.72
N LEU A 94 -18.42 16.39 7.07
CA LEU A 94 -17.46 15.29 7.07
C LEU A 94 -17.17 14.84 5.62
N VAL A 95 -15.91 14.78 5.25
CA VAL A 95 -15.43 14.30 3.93
C VAL A 95 -14.91 12.87 4.03
N LEU A 96 -14.29 12.54 5.16
CA LEU A 96 -13.71 11.23 5.40
C LEU A 96 -13.97 10.78 6.84
N ALA A 97 -14.53 9.59 6.99
CA ALA A 97 -14.36 8.72 8.13
C ALA A 97 -13.64 7.45 7.70
N ALA A 98 -12.46 7.20 8.25
CA ALA A 98 -11.72 5.96 8.08
C ALA A 98 -11.48 5.30 9.43
N LEU A 99 -11.75 4.01 9.49
CA LEU A 99 -11.51 3.12 10.63
C LEU A 99 -10.75 1.93 10.07
N ASP A 100 -9.65 1.52 10.71
CA ASP A 100 -8.87 0.36 10.28
C ASP A 100 -9.52 -0.94 10.76
N PRO A 101 -10.11 -1.79 9.90
CA PRO A 101 -10.76 -3.02 10.34
C PRO A 101 -9.77 -4.10 10.83
N HIS A 102 -8.47 -3.90 10.63
CA HIS A 102 -7.41 -4.86 10.97
C HIS A 102 -6.56 -4.42 12.17
N ALA A 103 -6.77 -3.22 12.69
CA ALA A 103 -6.14 -2.78 13.92
C ALA A 103 -6.54 -3.69 15.10
N PRO A 104 -5.68 -3.85 16.12
CA PRO A 104 -6.01 -4.67 17.27
C PRO A 104 -7.10 -4.06 18.17
N VAL A 105 -7.29 -2.74 18.09
CA VAL A 105 -8.31 -1.95 18.80
C VAL A 105 -8.77 -0.80 17.90
N ALA A 106 -9.98 -0.28 18.13
CA ALA A 106 -10.54 0.85 17.37
C ALA A 106 -9.90 2.19 17.77
N GLU A 107 -8.59 2.28 17.67
CA GLU A 107 -7.79 3.48 17.93
C GLU A 107 -6.98 3.89 16.70
N THR A 108 -7.10 3.15 15.60
CA THR A 108 -6.52 3.57 14.31
C THR A 108 -7.62 4.12 13.41
N PHE A 109 -7.70 5.44 13.30
CA PHE A 109 -8.77 6.13 12.59
C PHE A 109 -8.33 7.50 12.03
N ALA A 110 -9.12 8.00 11.08
CA ALA A 110 -8.99 9.36 10.56
C ALA A 110 -10.37 9.97 10.30
N PHE A 111 -10.57 11.20 10.79
CA PHE A 111 -11.74 12.02 10.50
C PHE A 111 -11.31 13.34 9.86
N ILE A 112 -11.89 13.70 8.72
CA ILE A 112 -11.55 14.92 7.97
C ILE A 112 -12.83 15.65 7.57
N LYS A 113 -12.89 16.96 7.84
CA LYS A 113 -13.99 17.84 7.42
C LYS A 113 -13.68 18.58 6.12
N LYS A 114 -14.71 19.17 5.52
CA LYS A 114 -14.59 20.06 4.36
C LYS A 114 -13.72 21.26 4.71
N GLN A 115 -12.92 21.66 3.73
CA GLN A 115 -12.17 22.89 3.78
C GLN A 115 -13.08 24.08 3.41
N HIS A 116 -13.06 25.13 4.21
CA HIS A 116 -13.82 26.36 3.95
C HIS A 116 -12.89 27.52 3.63
N GLY A 117 -12.94 28.00 2.38
CA GLY A 117 -12.12 29.11 1.93
C GLY A 117 -10.62 28.79 2.00
N ALA A 118 -9.85 29.68 2.63
CA ALA A 118 -8.40 29.56 2.78
C ALA A 118 -7.95 28.92 4.10
N GLN A 119 -8.89 28.53 4.97
CA GLN A 119 -8.56 27.85 6.23
C GLN A 119 -8.16 26.40 5.95
N GLU A 120 -7.27 25.83 6.76
CA GLU A 120 -6.97 24.39 6.69
C GLU A 120 -8.22 23.59 7.08
N ALA A 121 -8.41 22.42 6.45
CA ALA A 121 -9.51 21.54 6.80
C ALA A 121 -9.33 21.03 8.24
N PRO A 122 -10.37 21.06 9.10
CA PRO A 122 -10.30 20.42 10.40
C PRO A 122 -10.16 18.90 10.23
N TRP A 123 -9.18 18.30 10.90
CA TRP A 123 -8.97 16.86 10.89
C TRP A 123 -8.46 16.34 12.23
N VAL A 124 -8.73 15.06 12.49
CA VAL A 124 -8.19 14.30 13.62
C VAL A 124 -7.75 12.93 13.11
N VAL A 125 -6.50 12.56 13.35
CA VAL A 125 -5.92 11.26 12.99
C VAL A 125 -5.30 10.65 14.24
N HIS A 126 -5.51 9.36 14.43
CA HIS A 126 -4.92 8.61 15.53
C HIS A 126 -4.48 7.24 15.03
N PHE A 127 -3.31 6.80 15.47
CA PHE A 127 -2.77 5.47 15.23
C PHE A 127 -2.63 4.78 16.59
N TYR A 128 -2.92 3.48 16.63
CA TYR A 128 -2.78 2.69 17.86
C TYR A 128 -1.37 2.83 18.45
N GLN A 129 -1.29 3.08 19.76
CA GLN A 129 -0.06 3.36 20.53
C GLN A 129 0.66 4.69 20.18
N ASP A 130 0.08 5.53 19.33
CA ASP A 130 0.60 6.86 19.02
C ASP A 130 -0.18 7.96 19.76
N THR A 131 0.20 9.21 19.53
CA THR A 131 -0.55 10.38 19.96
C THR A 131 -1.68 10.71 18.98
N THR A 132 -2.75 11.33 19.47
CA THR A 132 -3.78 11.88 18.58
C THR A 132 -3.25 13.14 17.92
N HIS A 133 -3.20 13.15 16.59
CA HIS A 133 -2.82 14.30 15.79
C HIS A 133 -4.07 15.09 15.39
N THR A 134 -4.03 16.40 15.58
CA THR A 134 -5.08 17.33 15.17
C THR A 134 -4.46 18.48 14.39
N ALA A 135 -5.25 19.12 13.52
CA ALA A 135 -4.82 20.34 12.82
C ALA A 135 -4.29 21.41 13.79
N GLU A 136 -4.97 21.61 14.93
CA GLU A 136 -4.60 22.60 15.96
C GLU A 136 -3.25 22.30 16.64
N ALA A 137 -2.90 21.02 16.84
CA ALA A 137 -1.67 20.64 17.52
C ALA A 137 -0.41 20.95 16.69
N LEU A 138 -0.52 20.93 15.35
CA LEU A 138 0.60 21.29 14.48
C LEU A 138 0.93 22.79 14.54
N GLU A 139 -0.08 23.65 14.70
CA GLU A 139 0.13 25.10 14.78
C GLU A 139 0.85 25.53 16.07
N SER A 140 0.61 24.82 17.18
CA SER A 140 1.16 25.18 18.49
C SER A 140 2.66 24.87 18.66
N THR A 141 3.24 24.03 17.80
CA THR A 141 4.59 23.47 18.01
C THR A 141 5.71 24.21 17.25
N VAL A 142 5.41 25.28 16.51
CA VAL A 142 6.42 25.99 15.69
C VAL A 142 6.84 27.32 16.35
N PRO A 143 8.04 27.41 16.95
CA PRO A 143 8.63 28.71 17.30
C PRO A 143 9.04 29.45 16.02
N SER A 144 8.20 30.39 15.57
CA SER A 144 8.48 31.53 14.67
C SER A 144 9.74 31.42 13.78
N GLN A 145 9.82 30.41 12.92
CA GLN A 145 10.77 30.39 11.81
C GLN A 145 10.01 30.55 10.48
N PRO A 146 10.60 31.22 9.48
CA PRO A 146 9.92 31.57 8.25
C PRO A 146 9.42 30.32 7.52
N ILE A 147 8.11 30.32 7.28
CA ILE A 147 7.30 29.27 6.68
C ILE A 147 7.87 28.94 5.29
N GLN A 148 8.54 27.79 5.17
CA GLN A 148 8.70 27.13 3.89
C GLN A 148 7.39 26.41 3.57
N ASP A 149 6.92 26.51 2.33
CA ASP A 149 5.66 25.94 1.84
C ASP A 149 5.71 24.40 1.90
N ILE A 150 5.24 23.80 3.01
CA ILE A 150 5.20 22.35 3.23
C ILE A 150 3.96 21.76 2.57
N ARG A 151 3.91 21.83 1.25
CA ARG A 151 2.96 21.04 0.46
C ARG A 151 3.42 19.58 0.49
N LEU A 152 2.76 18.74 1.31
CA LEU A 152 2.88 17.27 1.42
C LEU A 152 4.18 16.68 0.84
N GLN A 153 5.32 16.97 1.47
CA GLN A 153 6.52 16.21 1.18
C GLN A 153 6.39 14.85 1.87
N ARG A 154 6.44 13.78 1.06
CA ARG A 154 6.53 12.40 1.55
C ARG A 154 7.78 12.30 2.42
N VAL A 155 7.60 12.17 3.73
CA VAL A 155 8.69 11.95 4.68
C VAL A 155 9.35 10.63 4.31
N GLU A 156 10.61 10.67 3.87
CA GLU A 156 11.44 9.48 3.74
C GLU A 156 11.63 8.88 5.13
N ARG A 157 11.05 7.70 5.37
CA ARG A 157 11.48 6.86 6.48
C ARG A 157 12.78 6.20 6.06
N ASP A 158 13.85 6.45 6.80
CA ASP A 158 15.02 5.57 6.77
C ASP A 158 14.53 4.13 7.02
N PRO A 159 15.02 3.12 6.27
CA PRO A 159 14.65 1.74 6.53
C PRO A 159 15.07 1.38 7.96
N GLU A 160 14.09 1.32 8.88
CA GLU A 160 14.35 0.89 10.25
C GLU A 160 15.06 -0.45 10.19
N LYS A 161 16.29 -0.52 10.72
CA LYS A 161 16.97 -1.79 10.93
C LYS A 161 16.00 -2.69 11.70
N PRO A 162 15.69 -3.91 11.23
CA PRO A 162 14.72 -4.77 11.91
C PRO A 162 15.13 -4.92 13.38
N LYS A 163 14.28 -4.46 14.30
CA LYS A 163 14.57 -4.46 15.75
C LYS A 163 14.78 -5.89 16.29
N PHE A 164 14.35 -6.91 15.55
CA PHE A 164 14.45 -8.31 15.95
C PHE A 164 14.96 -9.15 14.78
N PHE A 165 15.92 -10.03 15.07
CA PHE A 165 16.32 -11.12 14.18
C PHE A 165 16.15 -12.44 14.90
N ARG A 166 15.99 -13.53 14.14
CA ARG A 166 15.96 -14.89 14.68
C ARG A 166 17.14 -15.68 14.14
N TRP A 167 17.68 -16.57 14.96
CA TRP A 167 18.67 -17.54 14.48
C TRP A 167 17.95 -18.74 13.89
N ALA A 168 18.30 -19.13 12.67
CA ALA A 168 17.94 -20.43 12.12
C ALA A 168 19.17 -21.34 12.11
N VAL A 169 18.96 -22.64 12.31
CA VAL A 169 20.01 -23.66 12.29
C VAL A 169 19.74 -24.58 11.10
N SER A 170 20.73 -24.73 10.22
CA SER A 170 20.58 -25.65 9.09
C SER A 170 20.43 -27.09 9.57
N LYS A 171 19.42 -27.81 9.07
CA LYS A 171 19.22 -29.23 9.38
C LYS A 171 20.05 -30.16 8.49
N TRP A 172 20.50 -29.66 7.34
CA TRP A 172 21.17 -30.42 6.29
C TRP A 172 22.38 -29.65 5.77
N SER A 173 23.35 -30.36 5.20
CA SER A 173 24.48 -29.74 4.50
C SER A 173 24.15 -29.61 3.01
N GLY A 174 24.65 -28.57 2.35
CA GLY A 174 24.49 -28.33 0.92
C GLY A 174 23.49 -27.24 0.57
N GLN A 175 23.21 -27.12 -0.73
CA GLN A 175 22.11 -26.34 -1.28
C GLN A 175 20.93 -27.27 -1.57
N PRO A 176 19.71 -26.95 -1.10
CA PRO A 176 18.49 -27.66 -1.51
C PRO A 176 18.37 -27.84 -3.04
N HIS A 177 18.74 -26.81 -3.80
CA HIS A 177 18.70 -26.75 -5.26
C HIS A 177 20.09 -26.38 -5.81
N PRO A 178 20.91 -27.37 -6.24
CA PRO A 178 22.29 -27.13 -6.68
C PRO A 178 22.46 -26.25 -7.91
N LYS A 179 21.36 -25.91 -8.61
CA LYS A 179 21.34 -25.05 -9.79
C LYS A 179 20.98 -23.61 -9.48
N ASP A 180 20.49 -23.34 -8.27
CA ASP A 180 19.99 -22.04 -7.86
C ASP A 180 21.09 -21.30 -7.11
N SER A 181 21.73 -20.35 -7.80
CA SER A 181 22.88 -19.60 -7.27
C SER A 181 22.55 -18.71 -6.06
N TRP A 182 21.27 -18.46 -5.81
CA TRP A 182 20.78 -17.64 -4.70
C TRP A 182 20.64 -18.42 -3.39
N GLU A 183 20.68 -19.75 -3.40
CA GLU A 183 20.62 -20.55 -2.19
C GLU A 183 21.96 -20.58 -1.45
N LEU A 184 21.92 -20.30 -0.15
CA LEU A 184 23.11 -20.40 0.69
C LEU A 184 23.53 -21.87 0.83
N ASN A 185 24.76 -22.19 0.42
CA ASN A 185 25.38 -23.46 0.75
C ASN A 185 25.69 -23.47 2.24
N LEU A 186 24.92 -24.24 3.02
CA LEU A 186 25.05 -24.29 4.47
C LEU A 186 25.64 -25.63 4.89
N GLU A 187 26.41 -25.62 5.97
CA GLU A 187 26.75 -26.85 6.69
C GLU A 187 25.63 -27.22 7.67
N LYS A 188 25.37 -28.52 7.87
CA LYS A 188 24.45 -28.99 8.90
C LYS A 188 24.87 -28.46 10.27
N GLY A 189 23.96 -27.77 10.95
CA GLY A 189 24.21 -27.11 12.24
C GLY A 189 24.66 -25.66 12.13
N GLN A 190 24.93 -25.14 10.92
CA GLN A 190 25.32 -23.75 10.72
C GLN A 190 24.18 -22.81 11.12
N LYS A 191 24.50 -21.84 11.97
CA LYS A 191 23.57 -20.80 12.41
C LYS A 191 23.61 -19.65 11.42
N VAL A 192 22.45 -19.25 10.91
CA VAL A 192 22.29 -18.08 10.06
C VAL A 192 21.34 -17.09 10.69
N LYS A 193 21.60 -15.81 10.47
CA LYS A 193 20.77 -14.72 10.96
C LYS A 193 19.63 -14.51 9.96
N VAL A 194 18.40 -14.70 10.42
CA VAL A 194 17.18 -14.50 9.63
C VAL A 194 16.55 -13.19 10.07
N TRP A 195 16.48 -12.25 9.14
CA TRP A 195 15.93 -10.91 9.40
C TRP A 195 14.41 -10.88 9.24
N GLU A 196 13.86 -11.68 8.33
CA GLU A 196 12.42 -11.75 8.07
C GLU A 196 12.08 -13.13 7.48
N HIS A 197 10.95 -13.71 7.89
CA HIS A 197 10.48 -15.00 7.39
C HIS A 197 9.46 -14.76 6.29
N MET A 198 9.88 -14.80 5.02
CA MET A 198 9.02 -14.41 3.89
C MET A 198 8.13 -15.55 3.35
N GLY A 199 8.08 -16.70 4.03
CA GLY A 199 7.46 -17.90 3.46
C GLY A 199 8.31 -18.49 2.33
N ASN A 200 8.07 -19.75 1.98
CA ASN A 200 8.75 -20.48 0.89
C ASN A 200 10.29 -20.45 0.84
N ASN A 201 10.99 -20.46 1.98
CA ASN A 201 12.46 -20.65 2.06
C ASN A 201 13.36 -19.69 1.24
N CYS A 202 12.84 -18.67 0.58
CA CYS A 202 13.66 -17.75 -0.22
C CYS A 202 14.51 -16.86 0.69
N ARG A 203 15.80 -16.77 0.39
CA ARG A 203 16.75 -15.86 1.05
C ARG A 203 17.33 -14.94 -0.01
N VAL A 204 17.21 -13.63 0.21
CA VAL A 204 17.73 -12.61 -0.68
C VAL A 204 19.21 -12.38 -0.35
N PRO A 205 20.15 -12.52 -1.31
CA PRO A 205 21.55 -12.14 -1.12
C PRO A 205 21.66 -10.67 -0.66
N GLU A 206 22.60 -10.37 0.23
CA GLU A 206 22.80 -9.00 0.75
C GLU A 206 23.08 -7.99 -0.37
N ASP A 207 23.71 -8.45 -1.45
CA ASP A 207 24.01 -7.64 -2.63
C ASP A 207 22.75 -7.19 -3.37
N ALA A 208 21.79 -8.10 -3.61
CA ALA A 208 20.55 -7.81 -4.32
C ALA A 208 19.70 -6.72 -3.64
N ARG A 209 19.71 -6.67 -2.30
CA ARG A 209 19.00 -5.63 -1.54
C ARG A 209 19.63 -4.24 -1.72
N ASN A 210 20.96 -4.16 -1.70
CA ASN A 210 21.67 -2.90 -1.90
C ASN A 210 21.48 -2.40 -3.35
N THR A 211 21.61 -3.30 -4.32
CA THR A 211 21.36 -3.03 -5.74
C THR A 211 19.92 -2.56 -5.97
N TYR A 212 18.92 -3.21 -5.38
CA TYR A 212 17.53 -2.78 -5.48
C TYR A 212 17.30 -1.40 -4.86
N THR A 213 17.95 -1.13 -3.72
CA THR A 213 17.88 0.20 -3.07
C THR A 213 18.46 1.28 -3.99
N GLN A 214 19.59 1.01 -4.65
CA GLN A 214 20.18 1.92 -5.63
C GLN A 214 19.23 2.13 -6.82
N PHE A 215 18.70 1.04 -7.39
CA PHE A 215 17.71 1.08 -8.47
C PHE A 215 16.52 1.98 -8.12
N GLN A 216 15.90 1.79 -6.95
CA GLN A 216 14.79 2.61 -6.50
C GLN A 216 15.16 4.09 -6.32
N ASN A 217 16.34 4.38 -5.77
CA ASN A 217 16.82 5.75 -5.61
C ASN A 217 16.99 6.45 -6.97
N ASP A 218 17.52 5.74 -7.96
CA ASP A 218 17.73 6.28 -9.29
C ASP A 218 16.41 6.41 -10.05
N MET A 219 15.49 5.44 -9.94
CA MET A 219 14.16 5.54 -10.53
C MET A 219 13.40 6.76 -10.01
N ARG A 220 13.48 7.06 -8.72
CA ARG A 220 12.85 8.25 -8.12
C ARG A 220 13.42 9.56 -8.65
N LYS A 221 14.71 9.60 -8.98
CA LYS A 221 15.36 10.79 -9.58
C LYS A 221 15.05 10.92 -11.07
N LEU A 222 14.93 9.80 -11.79
CA LEU A 222 14.74 9.77 -13.24
C LEU A 222 13.28 9.96 -13.66
N LEU A 223 12.33 9.39 -12.93
CA LEU A 223 10.90 9.41 -13.28
C LEU A 223 10.20 10.71 -12.88
N VAL A 224 10.75 11.84 -13.30
CA VAL A 224 10.13 13.17 -13.16
C VAL A 224 9.29 13.46 -14.42
N PRO A 225 8.00 13.86 -14.29
CA PRO A 225 7.13 14.11 -15.43
C PRO A 225 7.73 15.06 -16.48
N GLY A 226 7.76 14.61 -17.74
CA GLY A 226 8.24 15.36 -18.90
C GLY A 226 9.75 15.59 -18.99
N GLN A 227 10.57 15.01 -18.11
CA GLN A 227 12.02 15.27 -18.04
C GLN A 227 12.90 14.11 -18.49
N LEU A 228 12.37 12.89 -18.59
CA LEU A 228 13.15 11.71 -18.94
C LEU A 228 13.60 11.77 -20.41
N ARG A 229 14.91 11.68 -20.63
CA ARG A 229 15.55 11.72 -21.96
C ARG A 229 16.17 10.40 -22.38
N GLU A 230 16.60 9.62 -21.41
CA GLU A 230 17.30 8.34 -21.58
C GLU A 230 16.62 7.29 -20.70
N PHE A 231 16.60 6.04 -21.17
CA PHE A 231 16.01 4.95 -20.41
C PHE A 231 16.98 4.50 -19.30
N PRO A 232 16.49 4.11 -18.11
CA PRO A 232 17.35 3.58 -17.07
C PRO A 232 18.22 2.41 -17.55
N PRO A 233 19.53 2.40 -17.25
CA PRO A 233 20.42 1.35 -17.71
C PRO A 233 20.26 0.09 -16.84
N PHE A 234 19.23 -0.73 -17.11
CA PHE A 234 18.90 -1.91 -16.29
C PHE A 234 20.08 -2.88 -16.08
N ARG A 235 20.95 -3.00 -17.09
CA ARG A 235 22.17 -3.82 -17.04
C ARG A 235 23.16 -3.39 -15.96
N GLU A 236 23.17 -2.12 -15.55
CA GLU A 236 24.04 -1.63 -14.47
C GLU A 236 23.56 -2.10 -13.09
N TYR A 237 22.28 -2.46 -12.96
CA TYR A 237 21.74 -3.00 -11.72
C TYR A 237 21.84 -4.52 -11.69
N MET A 238 21.51 -5.22 -12.77
CA MET A 238 21.54 -6.68 -12.76
C MET A 238 21.83 -7.25 -14.14
N SER A 239 22.80 -8.16 -14.26
CA SER A 239 23.05 -8.90 -15.50
C SER A 239 23.58 -10.31 -15.29
N ASP A 240 23.40 -10.85 -14.08
CA ASP A 240 24.08 -12.05 -13.58
C ASP A 240 23.46 -13.37 -14.02
N CYS A 241 22.29 -13.37 -14.69
CA CYS A 241 21.70 -14.59 -15.22
C CYS A 241 22.63 -15.23 -16.27
N THR A 242 23.11 -16.43 -15.95
CA THR A 242 24.01 -17.23 -16.79
C THR A 242 23.26 -18.27 -17.65
N ASN A 243 21.93 -18.21 -17.71
CA ASN A 243 21.15 -19.15 -18.50
C ASN A 243 21.38 -18.91 -19.99
N ALA A 244 21.91 -19.92 -20.70
CA ALA A 244 22.22 -19.82 -22.13
C ALA A 244 20.99 -19.46 -22.99
N ALA A 245 19.77 -19.83 -22.57
CA ALA A 245 18.54 -19.47 -23.27
C ALA A 245 18.21 -17.97 -23.17
N CYS A 246 18.75 -17.26 -22.16
CA CYS A 246 18.53 -15.83 -21.97
C CYS A 246 19.53 -14.98 -22.76
N GLN A 247 20.68 -15.52 -23.18
CA GLN A 247 21.73 -14.75 -23.84
C GLN A 247 21.25 -14.05 -25.12
N PRO A 248 20.51 -14.71 -26.04
CA PRO A 248 20.01 -14.03 -27.24
C PRO A 248 19.04 -12.89 -26.91
N LEU A 249 18.22 -13.03 -25.86
CA LEU A 249 17.28 -12.00 -25.42
C LEU A 249 18.00 -10.78 -24.83
N LYS A 250 19.11 -11.00 -24.10
CA LYS A 250 19.93 -9.91 -23.55
C LYS A 250 20.66 -9.12 -24.65
N GLU A 251 21.04 -9.77 -25.74
CA GLU A 251 21.78 -9.15 -26.84
C GLU A 251 20.88 -8.40 -27.83
N ASP A 252 19.64 -8.84 -28.00
CA ASP A 252 18.67 -8.27 -28.95
C ASP A 252 17.86 -7.09 -28.36
N THR A 253 17.92 -6.88 -27.05
CA THR A 253 17.15 -5.83 -26.35
C THR A 253 18.02 -4.69 -25.87
N GLU A 254 17.48 -3.47 -25.88
CA GLU A 254 18.18 -2.30 -25.34
C GLU A 254 18.32 -2.37 -23.81
N LEU A 255 17.45 -3.13 -23.14
CA LEU A 255 17.48 -3.33 -21.70
C LEU A 255 18.73 -4.09 -21.23
N GLY A 256 19.24 -5.01 -22.05
CA GLY A 256 20.41 -5.83 -21.72
C GLY A 256 20.18 -6.83 -20.57
N ILE A 257 18.93 -7.12 -20.22
CA ILE A 257 18.54 -8.00 -19.10
C ILE A 257 17.43 -8.97 -19.51
N CYS A 258 17.32 -10.11 -18.82
CA CYS A 258 16.22 -11.05 -18.99
C CYS A 258 15.27 -11.07 -17.77
N ALA A 259 14.20 -11.87 -17.83
CA ALA A 259 13.26 -12.01 -16.72
C ALA A 259 13.93 -12.49 -15.42
N HIS A 260 14.92 -13.41 -15.50
CA HIS A 260 15.63 -13.88 -14.30
C HIS A 260 16.50 -12.78 -13.66
N ASP A 261 17.12 -11.90 -14.46
CA ASP A 261 17.84 -10.75 -13.90
C ASP A 261 16.85 -9.81 -13.20
N LEU A 262 15.72 -9.50 -13.87
CA LEU A 262 14.70 -8.64 -13.28
C LEU A 262 14.14 -9.25 -11.99
N GLN A 263 13.85 -10.55 -11.96
CA GLN A 263 13.42 -11.25 -10.76
C GLN A 263 14.42 -11.06 -9.62
N MET A 264 15.70 -11.34 -9.86
CA MET A 264 16.76 -11.24 -8.84
C MET A 264 16.88 -9.81 -8.30
N LEU A 265 16.76 -8.80 -9.17
CA LEU A 265 16.72 -7.40 -8.78
C LEU A 265 15.51 -7.12 -7.88
N LEU A 266 14.31 -7.53 -8.30
CA LEU A 266 13.06 -7.22 -7.61
C LEU A 266 12.87 -7.99 -6.30
N GLU A 267 13.41 -9.21 -6.18
CA GLU A 267 13.49 -9.94 -4.92
C GLU A 267 14.31 -9.19 -3.87
N GLY A 268 15.26 -8.34 -4.30
CA GLY A 268 15.96 -7.36 -3.48
C GLY A 268 15.05 -6.46 -2.63
N SER A 269 13.80 -6.26 -3.05
CA SER A 269 12.79 -5.47 -2.33
C SER A 269 12.33 -6.11 -1.02
N GLY A 270 12.34 -7.44 -0.93
CA GLY A 270 11.61 -8.18 0.12
C GLY A 270 10.07 -8.08 0.01
N GLN A 271 9.52 -7.49 -1.05
CA GLN A 271 8.07 -7.39 -1.27
C GLN A 271 7.62 -8.19 -2.49
N TYR A 272 8.52 -9.00 -3.06
CA TYR A 272 8.26 -9.75 -4.28
C TYR A 272 7.12 -10.76 -4.09
N CYS A 273 5.94 -10.41 -4.61
CA CYS A 273 4.76 -11.25 -4.71
C CYS A 273 3.90 -10.80 -5.89
N TYR A 274 2.91 -11.60 -6.29
CA TYR A 274 2.06 -11.31 -7.45
C TYR A 274 1.37 -9.94 -7.38
N ASP A 275 0.74 -9.62 -6.25
CA ASP A 275 0.00 -8.35 -6.08
C ASP A 275 0.94 -7.15 -6.18
N TRP A 276 2.14 -7.26 -5.59
CA TRP A 276 3.16 -6.23 -5.67
C TRP A 276 3.71 -6.06 -7.09
N LEU A 277 3.99 -7.17 -7.80
CA LEU A 277 4.42 -7.12 -9.20
C LEU A 277 3.38 -6.46 -10.10
N LYS A 278 2.09 -6.69 -9.84
CA LYS A 278 0.99 -6.05 -10.56
C LYS A 278 0.96 -4.54 -10.36
N GLU A 279 1.25 -4.06 -9.16
CA GLU A 279 1.39 -2.63 -8.86
C GLU A 279 2.61 -2.03 -9.55
N GLU A 280 3.78 -2.65 -9.43
CA GLU A 280 5.02 -2.18 -10.05
C GLU A 280 4.93 -2.18 -11.59
N ARG A 281 4.32 -3.21 -12.18
CA ARG A 281 4.08 -3.30 -13.63
C ARG A 281 3.28 -2.11 -14.17
N ASN A 282 2.37 -1.53 -13.37
CA ASN A 282 1.60 -0.37 -13.80
C ASN A 282 2.46 0.88 -14.06
N VAL A 283 3.63 1.00 -13.40
CA VAL A 283 4.57 2.11 -13.63
C VAL A 283 5.14 2.03 -15.05
N TRP A 284 5.37 0.82 -15.54
CA TRP A 284 5.98 0.53 -16.83
C TRP A 284 4.98 0.47 -17.99
N HIS A 285 3.68 0.65 -17.74
CA HIS A 285 2.69 0.69 -18.82
C HIS A 285 3.04 1.81 -19.83
N PRO A 286 3.17 1.55 -21.14
CA PRO A 286 3.75 2.51 -22.09
C PRO A 286 3.10 3.89 -22.06
N ASP A 287 1.76 3.95 -21.97
CA ASP A 287 1.04 5.23 -21.95
C ASP A 287 1.15 5.99 -20.62
N LYS A 288 1.34 5.28 -19.50
CA LYS A 288 1.62 5.91 -18.20
C LYS A 288 3.08 6.39 -18.17
N PHE A 289 4.01 5.52 -18.60
CA PHE A 289 5.43 5.82 -18.66
C PHE A 289 5.75 7.02 -19.56
N ALA A 290 5.04 7.15 -20.68
CA ALA A 290 5.19 8.27 -21.62
C ALA A 290 4.94 9.66 -21.01
N ARG A 291 4.35 9.75 -19.80
CA ARG A 291 4.17 11.00 -19.05
C ARG A 291 5.49 11.50 -18.44
N TYR A 292 6.46 10.61 -18.24
CA TYR A 292 7.81 10.96 -17.77
C TYR A 292 8.72 11.42 -18.91
N CYS A 293 8.45 10.99 -20.14
CA CYS A 293 9.32 11.24 -21.29
C CYS A 293 9.24 12.68 -21.82
N GLN A 294 10.39 13.23 -22.22
CA GLN A 294 10.45 14.42 -23.05
C GLN A 294 9.84 14.12 -24.44
N PRO A 295 9.10 15.07 -25.07
CA PRO A 295 8.41 14.82 -26.34
C PRO A 295 9.30 14.29 -27.48
N SER A 296 10.56 14.73 -27.56
CA SER A 296 11.51 14.29 -28.61
C SER A 296 12.03 12.86 -28.44
N HIS A 297 11.97 12.31 -27.23
CA HIS A 297 12.46 10.96 -26.90
C HIS A 297 11.33 9.96 -26.62
N LYS A 298 10.07 10.44 -26.64
CA LYS A 298 8.90 9.72 -26.15
C LYS A 298 8.72 8.34 -26.79
N GLU A 299 8.78 8.24 -28.11
CA GLU A 299 8.45 6.98 -28.81
C GLU A 299 9.48 5.89 -28.55
N HIS A 300 10.78 6.23 -28.57
CA HIS A 300 11.84 5.28 -28.24
C HIS A 300 11.76 4.82 -26.77
N LEU A 301 11.60 5.75 -25.82
CA LEU A 301 11.47 5.40 -24.40
C LEU A 301 10.20 4.58 -24.09
N LYS A 302 9.11 4.78 -24.84
CA LYS A 302 7.91 3.94 -24.75
C LYS A 302 8.19 2.49 -25.16
N SER A 303 9.04 2.27 -26.17
CA SER A 303 9.43 0.93 -26.62
C SER A 303 10.20 0.19 -25.51
N SER A 304 11.20 0.83 -24.90
CA SER A 304 11.96 0.23 -23.81
C SER A 304 11.10 -0.03 -22.57
N ALA A 305 10.14 0.86 -22.26
CA ALA A 305 9.16 0.63 -21.18
C ALA A 305 8.24 -0.57 -21.46
N GLN A 306 7.82 -0.76 -22.72
CA GLN A 306 7.05 -1.92 -23.14
C GLN A 306 7.81 -3.23 -22.91
N GLU A 307 9.13 -3.25 -23.15
CA GLU A 307 9.96 -4.43 -22.88
C GLU A 307 9.97 -4.78 -21.39
N VAL A 308 10.17 -3.79 -20.50
CA VAL A 308 10.11 -4.01 -19.04
C VAL A 308 8.72 -4.49 -18.62
N PHE A 309 7.65 -3.91 -19.17
CA PHE A 309 6.27 -4.31 -18.90
C PHE A 309 5.98 -5.77 -19.28
N VAL A 310 6.61 -6.28 -20.34
CA VAL A 310 6.54 -7.70 -20.76
C VAL A 310 7.30 -8.57 -19.77
N LEU A 311 8.50 -8.18 -19.34
CA LEU A 311 9.27 -8.93 -18.34
C LEU A 311 8.49 -9.08 -17.03
N TYR A 312 7.84 -8.01 -16.54
CA TYR A 312 6.94 -8.10 -15.38
C TYR A 312 5.78 -9.08 -15.61
N GLY A 313 5.25 -9.17 -16.83
CA GLY A 313 4.21 -10.15 -17.17
C GLY A 313 4.69 -11.59 -16.98
N VAL A 314 5.89 -11.91 -17.49
CA VAL A 314 6.51 -13.24 -17.30
C VAL A 314 6.70 -13.55 -15.81
N LEU A 315 7.13 -12.56 -15.02
CA LEU A 315 7.32 -12.73 -13.57
C LEU A 315 6.00 -12.99 -12.83
N MET A 316 4.92 -12.32 -13.25
CA MET A 316 3.58 -12.55 -12.70
C MET A 316 3.08 -13.95 -13.02
N ASP A 317 3.23 -14.41 -14.27
CA ASP A 317 2.82 -15.76 -14.69
C ASP A 317 3.55 -16.84 -13.86
N ASN A 318 4.85 -16.64 -13.60
CA ASN A 318 5.66 -17.53 -12.76
C ASN A 318 5.24 -17.54 -11.27
N CYS A 319 4.47 -16.54 -10.80
CA CYS A 319 3.98 -16.50 -9.42
C CYS A 319 2.62 -17.20 -9.24
N GLU A 320 1.90 -17.50 -10.33
CA GLU A 320 0.59 -18.17 -10.28
C GLU A 320 0.70 -19.71 -10.21
N GLU A 321 1.89 -20.28 -10.48
CA GLU A 321 2.19 -21.72 -10.42
C GLU A 321 2.68 -22.20 -9.04
#